data_AF-A0A9R1J8Q0-F1
#
_entry.id   AF-A0A9R1J8Q0-F1
#
_cell.length_a   1.000
_cell.length_b   1.000
_cell.length_c   1.000
_cell.angle_alpha   90.00
_cell.angle_beta   90.00
_cell.angle_gamma   90.00
#
_symmetry.space_group_name_H-M   'P 1'
#
loop_
_entity.id
_entity.type
_entity.pdbx_description
1 polymer ?
#
loop_
_entity_poly.entity_id
_entity_poly.type
_entity_poly.pdbx_seq_one_letter_code
_entity_poly.pdbx_strand_id
1 'polypeptide(L)'
;MAAAAAACRLLRLAPRRLRSPRHSLFPTPLALSSGWRRYCAAAPPVAAAATPTGDAVGEFRRRIRVAEVKGGEDQGAAWVGKELTVRGWVRTCRAQRTVTFVEVNDGSCLSNMQCVLTPETEGYDQIDSINTGASVLVEGVVASSQGGKQKVELKVSKIIVIGESDPTSFPIQKKRASREFLRTVAHLRPRTNTFGAVARVRNALAYATHKFFQDSGFIWVSSPIITASDCEGAGEQFYVTTLLSNSAEGGCLVNSIPSKDGRVDWSQVKYILENCKEDMDFFDTWVEKGIIDRLNNVAEKNSVQMSYSDAIKLLIGSNKKFEFPVKWGLDLQSEHERYITEVAFGGSPVIIRDYPKEIKAFYMRQNDDGKTVAAMDLLVPRVGELIGGSQREERLDYLEARLDESNLNKDSYWWYLDLRRYGSVPHAGFGLGFERLVQFATGIDNIRDAIPFPRVPGSAEF
;
A
#
# COMPACT_ATOMS: atom_id res chain seq x y z
N MET A 1 -6.58 5.94 -44.70
CA MET A 1 -7.14 5.07 -45.76
C MET A 1 -6.74 3.63 -45.45
N ALA A 2 -7.75 2.74 -45.39
CA ALA A 2 -7.83 1.26 -45.42
C ALA A 2 -6.53 0.43 -45.46
N ALA A 3 -6.35 -0.78 -44.89
CA ALA A 3 -7.16 -1.84 -44.25
C ALA A 3 -6.16 -2.73 -43.44
N ALA A 4 -6.46 -3.75 -42.63
CA ALA A 4 -7.62 -4.62 -42.47
C ALA A 4 -7.63 -5.24 -41.05
N ALA A 5 -8.81 -5.30 -40.44
CA ALA A 5 -9.10 -6.05 -39.24
C ALA A 5 -9.53 -7.49 -39.61
N ALA A 6 -8.99 -8.49 -38.93
CA ALA A 6 -9.48 -9.87 -38.99
C ALA A 6 -10.43 -10.11 -37.80
N ALA A 7 -11.73 -10.18 -38.11
CA ALA A 7 -12.81 -10.49 -37.20
C ALA A 7 -12.88 -11.99 -36.90
N CYS A 8 -12.89 -12.37 -35.62
CA CYS A 8 -13.27 -13.72 -35.20
C CYS A 8 -14.79 -13.75 -34.97
N ARG A 9 -15.50 -14.43 -35.89
CA ARG A 9 -16.95 -14.69 -35.85
C ARG A 9 -17.26 -15.69 -34.71
N LEU A 10 -17.91 -15.22 -33.65
CA LEU A 10 -18.59 -16.10 -32.69
C LEU A 10 -19.98 -16.48 -33.24
N LEU A 11 -20.13 -17.75 -33.60
CA LEU A 11 -21.41 -18.39 -33.88
C LEU A 11 -22.31 -18.32 -32.64
N ARG A 12 -23.35 -17.48 -32.70
CA ARG A 12 -24.47 -17.50 -31.74
C ARG A 12 -25.29 -18.77 -31.95
N LEU A 13 -25.16 -19.74 -31.06
CA LEU A 13 -26.15 -20.81 -30.91
C LEU A 13 -27.28 -20.31 -30.00
N ALA A 14 -28.50 -20.25 -30.55
CA ALA A 14 -29.71 -19.85 -29.85
C ALA A 14 -30.15 -20.92 -28.82
N PRO A 15 -30.76 -20.54 -27.68
CA PRO A 15 -31.19 -21.49 -26.66
C PRO A 15 -32.45 -22.24 -27.13
N ARG A 16 -32.36 -23.58 -27.24
CA ARG A 16 -33.52 -24.45 -27.44
C ARG A 16 -34.37 -24.50 -26.16
N ARG A 17 -35.64 -24.13 -26.29
CA ARG A 17 -36.69 -24.33 -25.28
C ARG A 17 -36.88 -25.84 -25.05
N LEU A 18 -36.62 -26.31 -23.83
CA LEU A 18 -37.06 -27.62 -23.37
C LEU A 18 -38.40 -27.47 -22.65
N ARG A 19 -39.41 -28.17 -23.17
CA ARG A 19 -40.76 -28.29 -22.61
C ARG A 19 -40.72 -29.18 -21.37
N SER A 20 -41.48 -28.81 -20.35
CA SER A 20 -41.81 -29.65 -19.21
C SER A 20 -42.83 -30.72 -19.60
N PRO A 21 -42.77 -31.91 -18.97
CA PRO A 21 -43.95 -32.71 -18.71
C PRO A 21 -44.27 -32.70 -17.22
N ARG A 22 -45.53 -32.39 -16.92
CA ARG A 22 -46.17 -32.62 -15.62
C ARG A 22 -46.22 -34.13 -15.36
N HIS A 23 -45.79 -34.59 -14.19
CA HIS A 23 -46.41 -35.74 -13.52
C HIS A 23 -46.25 -35.60 -12.00
N SER A 24 -47.41 -35.41 -11.37
CA SER A 24 -47.67 -35.54 -9.94
C SER A 24 -47.72 -37.02 -9.57
N LEU A 25 -46.96 -37.47 -8.57
CA LEU A 25 -47.25 -38.67 -7.79
C LEU A 25 -46.51 -38.58 -6.44
N PHE A 26 -47.24 -38.26 -5.37
CA PHE A 26 -46.84 -38.58 -4.00
C PHE A 26 -47.12 -40.07 -3.75
N PRO A 27 -46.33 -40.72 -2.87
CA PRO A 27 -46.96 -41.17 -1.63
C PRO A 27 -46.13 -40.87 -0.36
N THR A 28 -46.90 -40.81 0.73
CA THR A 28 -46.61 -40.53 2.15
C THR A 28 -45.71 -41.55 2.89
N PRO A 29 -45.26 -41.24 4.12
CA PRO A 29 -43.98 -41.69 4.69
C PRO A 29 -44.07 -42.87 5.66
N LEU A 30 -42.95 -43.56 5.86
CA LEU A 30 -42.74 -44.51 6.96
C LEU A 30 -41.76 -43.93 7.99
N ALA A 31 -42.29 -43.78 9.21
CA ALA A 31 -41.66 -43.60 10.53
C ALA A 31 -40.58 -44.67 10.80
N LEU A 32 -39.60 -44.59 11.72
CA LEU A 32 -39.26 -43.76 12.89
C LEU A 32 -37.85 -44.20 13.34
N SER A 33 -37.00 -43.28 13.83
CA SER A 33 -36.10 -43.41 15.02
C SER A 33 -35.07 -42.26 15.00
N SER A 34 -35.37 -41.12 15.60
CA SER A 34 -35.01 -40.72 16.99
C SER A 34 -33.50 -40.56 17.24
N GLY A 35 -33.03 -39.30 17.26
CA GLY A 35 -31.64 -38.96 17.53
C GLY A 35 -31.32 -37.46 17.68
N TRP A 36 -32.15 -36.70 18.40
CA TRP A 36 -31.82 -35.45 19.13
C TRP A 36 -31.05 -34.31 18.42
N ARG A 37 -31.74 -33.18 18.16
CA ARG A 37 -31.59 -31.91 18.92
C ARG A 37 -32.60 -30.86 18.44
N ARG A 38 -33.33 -30.29 19.40
CA ARG A 38 -34.36 -29.25 19.26
C ARG A 38 -33.71 -27.88 19.05
N TYR A 39 -34.17 -27.13 18.04
CA TYR A 39 -34.17 -25.66 18.10
C TYR A 39 -35.61 -25.22 18.38
N CYS A 40 -35.79 -24.50 19.49
CA CYS A 40 -37.09 -23.98 19.92
C CYS A 40 -37.57 -22.90 18.96
N ALA A 41 -38.76 -23.11 18.41
CA ALA A 41 -39.58 -22.09 17.77
C ALA A 41 -40.68 -21.61 18.74
N ALA A 42 -41.07 -20.34 18.55
CA ALA A 42 -42.25 -19.64 19.07
C ALA A 42 -42.21 -19.16 20.54
N ALA A 43 -42.09 -17.84 20.71
CA ALA A 43 -42.50 -17.10 21.90
C ALA A 43 -43.86 -16.38 21.62
N PRO A 44 -44.69 -16.13 22.65
CA PRO A 44 -46.07 -15.63 22.51
C PRO A 44 -46.12 -14.10 22.30
N PRO A 45 -47.27 -13.52 21.88
CA PRO A 45 -47.34 -12.11 21.51
C PRO A 45 -47.33 -11.22 22.77
N VAL A 46 -46.40 -10.28 22.82
CA VAL A 46 -46.33 -9.24 23.86
C VAL A 46 -46.93 -7.95 23.29
N ALA A 47 -47.76 -7.31 24.10
CA ALA A 47 -48.61 -6.17 23.78
C ALA A 47 -47.86 -4.98 23.15
N ALA A 48 -48.59 -4.25 22.29
CA ALA A 48 -48.14 -3.09 21.54
C ALA A 48 -47.63 -1.96 22.45
N ALA A 49 -46.31 -1.80 22.51
CA ALA A 49 -45.67 -0.53 22.84
C ALA A 49 -45.49 0.28 21.57
N ALA A 50 -45.80 1.58 21.63
CA ALA A 50 -45.82 2.49 20.50
C ALA A 50 -44.53 2.41 19.65
N THR A 51 -44.72 2.16 18.36
CA THR A 51 -43.67 2.13 17.34
C THR A 51 -43.08 3.53 17.20
N PRO A 52 -41.76 3.74 17.32
CA PRO A 52 -41.14 4.95 16.82
C PRO A 52 -41.26 4.89 15.29
N THR A 53 -42.09 5.75 14.71
CA THR A 53 -42.08 5.98 13.27
C THR A 53 -40.75 6.61 12.91
N GLY A 54 -39.85 5.83 12.32
CA GLY A 54 -38.56 6.34 11.85
C GLY A 54 -37.62 5.23 11.41
N ASP A 55 -37.77 4.78 10.16
CA ASP A 55 -36.72 4.13 9.38
C ASP A 55 -35.58 5.14 9.11
N ALA A 56 -34.85 5.52 10.14
CA ALA A 56 -33.59 6.23 10.01
C ALA A 56 -32.56 5.50 10.84
N VAL A 57 -31.84 4.56 10.22
CA VAL A 57 -30.46 4.30 10.64
C VAL A 57 -29.81 5.68 10.69
N GLY A 58 -29.45 6.16 11.89
CA GLY A 58 -28.89 7.50 12.03
C GLY A 58 -27.75 7.67 11.02
N GLU A 59 -27.81 8.72 10.19
CA GLU A 59 -26.72 9.02 9.28
C GLU A 59 -25.40 9.01 10.06
N PHE A 60 -24.40 8.31 9.55
CA PHE A 60 -23.06 8.36 10.11
C PHE A 60 -22.64 9.84 10.07
N ARG A 61 -22.66 10.50 11.24
CA ARG A 61 -22.34 11.93 11.34
C ARG A 61 -20.90 12.13 10.89
N ARG A 62 -20.74 12.50 9.61
CA ARG A 62 -19.43 12.78 9.02
C ARG A 62 -18.90 14.05 9.66
N ARG A 63 -17.90 13.88 10.51
CA ARG A 63 -17.15 15.02 11.05
C ARG A 63 -16.44 15.72 9.89
N ILE A 64 -16.53 17.05 9.86
CA ILE A 64 -15.77 17.88 8.92
C ILE A 64 -14.28 17.79 9.27
N ARG A 65 -13.46 17.43 8.28
CA ARG A 65 -12.01 17.31 8.40
C ARG A 65 -11.32 18.59 7.96
N VAL A 66 -10.13 18.87 8.49
CA VAL A 66 -9.33 20.03 8.04
C VAL A 66 -9.05 19.96 6.54
N ALA A 67 -8.83 18.77 5.98
CA ALA A 67 -8.68 18.54 4.55
C ALA A 67 -9.90 18.97 3.71
N GLU A 68 -11.13 18.85 4.25
CA GLU A 68 -12.35 19.24 3.54
C GLU A 68 -12.55 20.77 3.52
N VAL A 69 -11.97 21.45 4.52
CA VAL A 69 -11.99 22.91 4.59
C VAL A 69 -10.87 23.50 3.74
N LYS A 70 -9.66 22.95 3.84
CA LYS A 70 -8.45 23.57 3.26
C LYS A 70 -7.94 22.94 1.97
N GLY A 71 -8.41 21.75 1.59
CA GLY A 71 -7.87 20.98 0.48
C GLY A 71 -8.23 21.48 -0.92
N GLY A 72 -9.25 22.34 -1.05
CA GLY A 72 -9.65 22.93 -2.33
C GLY A 72 -8.72 24.05 -2.81
N GLU A 73 -8.83 24.43 -4.09
CA GLU A 73 -8.07 25.55 -4.69
C GLU A 73 -8.33 26.89 -3.97
N ASP A 74 -9.54 27.04 -3.42
CA ASP A 74 -9.99 28.18 -2.63
C ASP A 74 -9.40 28.22 -1.22
N GLN A 75 -8.73 27.14 -0.77
CA GLN A 75 -8.12 26.94 0.55
C GLN A 75 -9.03 27.38 1.71
N GLY A 76 -10.33 27.12 1.59
CA GLY A 76 -11.32 27.40 2.63
C GLY A 76 -12.09 28.71 2.49
N ALA A 77 -11.88 29.50 1.44
CA ALA A 77 -12.64 30.74 1.23
C ALA A 77 -14.15 30.50 1.17
N ALA A 78 -14.62 29.37 0.61
CA ALA A 78 -16.04 29.00 0.59
C ALA A 78 -16.63 28.66 1.97
N TRP A 79 -15.80 28.58 3.01
CA TRP A 79 -16.21 28.29 4.37
C TRP A 79 -16.37 29.54 5.24
N VAL A 80 -15.94 30.72 4.77
CA VAL A 80 -16.03 31.97 5.53
C VAL A 80 -17.47 32.25 5.97
N GLY A 81 -17.66 32.57 7.25
CA GLY A 81 -18.96 32.81 7.88
C GLY A 81 -19.67 31.56 8.38
N LYS A 82 -19.15 30.34 8.12
CA LYS A 82 -19.72 29.10 8.63
C LYS A 82 -19.16 28.74 10.01
N GLU A 83 -20.00 28.14 10.84
CA GLU A 83 -19.57 27.50 12.08
C GLU A 83 -18.90 26.15 11.81
N LEU A 84 -17.83 25.87 12.53
CA LEU A 84 -17.01 24.67 12.37
C LEU A 84 -16.55 24.16 13.73
N THR A 85 -16.63 22.84 13.91
CA THR A 85 -16.03 22.12 15.03
C THR A 85 -14.80 21.34 14.55
N VAL A 86 -13.62 21.70 15.02
CA VAL A 86 -12.34 21.04 14.72
C VAL A 86 -11.88 20.25 15.94
N ARG A 87 -11.47 18.99 15.74
CA ARG A 87 -10.90 18.16 16.82
C ARG A 87 -9.54 17.59 16.41
N GLY A 88 -8.49 17.85 17.14
CA GLY A 88 -7.17 17.40 16.72
C GLY A 88 -6.12 17.66 17.75
N TRP A 89 -4.87 17.63 17.31
CA TRP A 89 -3.71 17.85 18.15
C TRP A 89 -3.11 19.22 17.87
N VAL A 90 -2.72 19.89 18.95
CA VAL A 90 -2.01 21.15 18.92
C VAL A 90 -0.62 20.92 18.35
N ARG A 91 -0.31 21.64 17.26
CA ARG A 91 1.01 21.71 16.64
C ARG A 91 1.86 22.79 17.26
N THR A 92 1.27 23.96 17.43
CA THR A 92 1.92 25.10 18.06
C THR A 92 0.87 25.94 18.77
N CYS A 93 1.21 26.42 19.96
CA CYS A 93 0.48 27.47 20.66
C CYS A 93 1.40 28.71 20.72
N ARG A 94 0.86 29.89 20.41
CA ARG A 94 1.55 31.17 20.43
C ARG A 94 0.64 32.20 21.12
N ALA A 95 0.82 32.36 22.43
CA ALA A 95 0.10 33.34 23.23
C ALA A 95 0.70 34.74 23.07
N GLN A 96 -0.15 35.74 22.85
CA GLN A 96 0.18 37.17 22.92
C GLN A 96 -0.75 37.85 23.93
N ARG A 97 -0.53 39.14 24.22
CA ARG A 97 -1.29 39.86 25.27
C ARG A 97 -2.80 39.90 25.05
N THR A 98 -3.24 39.96 23.79
CA THR A 98 -4.66 40.13 23.43
C THR A 98 -5.25 38.98 22.64
N VAL A 99 -4.40 38.15 22.03
CA VAL A 99 -4.81 37.08 21.12
C VAL A 99 -3.87 35.90 21.28
N THR A 100 -4.42 34.69 21.27
CA THR A 100 -3.65 33.45 21.27
C THR A 100 -3.90 32.67 19.98
N PHE A 101 -2.81 32.32 19.29
CA PHE A 101 -2.86 31.55 18.05
C PHE A 101 -2.52 30.08 18.34
N VAL A 102 -3.47 29.19 18.06
CA VAL A 102 -3.31 27.74 18.21
C VAL A 102 -3.42 27.09 16.84
N GLU A 103 -2.41 26.35 16.43
CA GLU A 103 -2.45 25.55 15.20
C GLU A 103 -2.88 24.13 15.54
N VAL A 104 -4.01 23.68 14.98
CA VAL A 104 -4.56 22.34 15.20
C VAL A 104 -4.46 21.51 13.92
N ASN A 105 -4.00 20.27 14.04
CA ASN A 105 -3.98 19.31 12.94
C ASN A 105 -4.74 18.05 13.36
N ASP A 106 -5.60 17.55 12.48
CA ASP A 106 -6.39 16.34 12.71
C ASP A 106 -5.86 15.11 11.94
N GLY A 107 -4.71 15.25 11.27
CA GLY A 107 -4.07 14.21 10.47
C GLY A 107 -4.67 14.01 9.07
N SER A 108 -5.77 14.69 8.73
CA SER A 108 -6.46 14.51 7.44
C SER A 108 -5.69 15.08 6.24
N CYS A 109 -4.87 16.11 6.47
CA CYS A 109 -3.99 16.73 5.48
C CYS A 109 -2.70 17.24 6.16
N LEU A 110 -1.79 17.79 5.37
CA LEU A 110 -0.58 18.42 5.88
C LEU A 110 -0.90 19.76 6.55
N SER A 111 -1.86 20.51 5.98
CA SER A 111 -2.29 21.80 6.49
C SER A 111 -2.79 21.76 7.93
N ASN A 112 -2.43 22.78 8.70
CA ASN A 112 -3.01 23.05 10.01
C ASN A 112 -4.22 24.00 9.88
N MET A 113 -5.18 23.89 10.79
CA MET A 113 -6.17 24.93 11.02
C MET A 113 -5.61 25.93 12.04
N GLN A 114 -5.54 27.21 11.67
CA GLN A 114 -5.19 28.27 12.61
C GLN A 114 -6.45 28.67 13.38
N CYS A 115 -6.39 28.55 14.69
CA CYS A 115 -7.44 28.92 15.63
C CYS A 115 -7.01 30.18 16.38
N VAL A 116 -7.86 31.19 16.39
CA VAL A 116 -7.64 32.49 17.03
C VAL A 116 -8.54 32.59 18.26
N LEU A 117 -7.91 32.63 19.43
CA LEU A 117 -8.58 32.74 20.72
C LEU A 117 -8.39 34.14 21.30
N THR A 118 -9.41 34.65 21.97
CA THR A 118 -9.36 35.89 22.76
C THR A 118 -9.70 35.57 24.22
N PRO A 119 -9.42 36.47 25.18
CA PRO A 119 -9.75 36.24 26.59
C PRO A 119 -11.25 35.97 26.85
N GLU A 120 -12.12 36.36 25.92
CA GLU A 120 -13.57 36.13 25.98
C GLU A 120 -14.00 34.74 25.46
N THR A 121 -13.09 33.96 24.86
CA THR A 121 -13.36 32.60 24.38
C THR A 121 -13.71 31.68 25.55
N GLU A 122 -14.79 30.89 25.42
CA GLU A 122 -15.16 29.89 26.43
C GLU A 122 -14.06 28.81 26.52
N GLY A 123 -13.51 28.58 27.73
CA GLY A 123 -12.40 27.65 27.95
C GLY A 123 -11.00 28.26 27.84
N TYR A 124 -10.89 29.59 27.76
CA TYR A 124 -9.59 30.29 27.72
C TYR A 124 -8.74 30.10 29.00
N ASP A 125 -9.37 29.76 30.12
CA ASP A 125 -8.73 29.40 31.38
C ASP A 125 -7.80 28.18 31.26
N GLN A 126 -8.04 27.30 30.28
CA GLN A 126 -7.24 26.10 30.04
C GLN A 126 -5.98 26.36 29.17
N ILE A 127 -5.68 27.62 28.83
CA ILE A 127 -4.62 27.96 27.86
C ILE A 127 -3.24 27.39 28.22
N ASP A 128 -2.93 27.30 29.51
CA ASP A 128 -1.66 26.78 30.02
C ASP A 128 -1.51 25.26 29.78
N SER A 129 -2.62 24.53 29.63
CA SER A 129 -2.64 23.11 29.27
C SER A 129 -2.56 22.88 27.75
N ILE A 130 -2.63 23.93 26.92
CA ILE A 130 -2.60 23.86 25.44
C ILE A 130 -1.15 23.80 24.94
N ASN A 131 -0.52 22.67 25.19
CA ASN A 131 0.86 22.41 24.80
C ASN A 131 0.96 21.62 23.49
N THR A 132 2.17 21.55 22.91
CA THR A 132 2.40 20.74 21.70
C THR A 132 2.06 19.28 21.99
N GLY A 133 1.22 18.68 21.16
CA GLY A 133 0.75 17.31 21.34
C GLY A 133 -0.53 17.18 22.17
N ALA A 134 -1.02 18.25 22.80
CA ALA A 134 -2.31 18.24 23.49
C ALA A 134 -3.45 18.04 22.49
N SER A 135 -4.50 17.34 22.90
CA SER A 135 -5.70 17.12 22.09
C SER A 135 -6.80 18.09 22.50
N VAL A 136 -7.42 18.73 21.50
CA VAL A 136 -8.40 19.80 21.69
C VAL A 136 -9.62 19.61 20.81
N LEU A 137 -10.77 20.08 21.30
CA LEU A 137 -11.96 20.38 20.53
C LEU A 137 -12.11 21.89 20.47
N VAL A 138 -12.26 22.42 19.27
CA VAL A 138 -12.36 23.85 19.00
C VAL A 138 -13.62 24.10 18.18
N GLU A 139 -14.48 24.98 18.67
CA GLU A 139 -15.67 25.46 17.96
C GLU A 139 -15.50 26.94 17.64
N GLY A 140 -15.91 27.34 16.45
CA GLY A 140 -15.77 28.72 16.03
C GLY A 140 -16.34 29.01 14.65
N VAL A 141 -16.20 30.26 14.23
CA VAL A 141 -16.64 30.74 12.91
C VAL A 141 -15.41 30.94 12.03
N VAL A 142 -15.45 30.41 10.81
CA VAL A 142 -14.38 30.59 9.83
C VAL A 142 -14.37 32.04 9.35
N ALA A 143 -13.21 32.69 9.40
CA ALA A 143 -12.99 34.05 8.95
C ALA A 143 -11.84 34.11 7.93
N SER A 144 -11.85 35.12 7.07
CA SER A 144 -10.70 35.44 6.24
C SER A 144 -9.52 35.82 7.13
N SER A 145 -8.38 35.17 6.92
CA SER A 145 -7.17 35.43 7.70
C SER A 145 -6.61 36.80 7.38
N GLN A 146 -6.20 37.52 8.42
CA GLN A 146 -5.47 38.79 8.27
C GLN A 146 -3.97 38.57 8.01
N GLY A 147 -3.46 37.36 8.21
CA GLY A 147 -2.07 36.99 7.97
C GLY A 147 -1.83 36.47 6.55
N GLY A 148 -0.72 36.85 5.93
CA GLY A 148 -0.41 36.48 4.54
C GLY A 148 -0.01 35.01 4.28
N LYS A 149 0.11 34.18 5.32
CA LYS A 149 0.52 32.76 5.19
C LYS A 149 -0.63 31.79 5.00
N GLN A 150 -1.87 32.19 5.29
CA GLN A 150 -3.05 31.35 5.16
C GLN A 150 -4.25 32.20 4.72
N LYS A 151 -5.18 31.61 3.95
CA LYS A 151 -6.37 32.33 3.46
C LYS A 151 -7.49 32.45 4.50
N VAL A 152 -7.62 31.46 5.37
CA VAL A 152 -8.66 31.40 6.40
C VAL A 152 -8.11 31.03 7.77
N GLU A 153 -8.83 31.45 8.80
CA GLU A 153 -8.59 31.12 10.20
C GLU A 153 -9.93 30.91 10.93
N LEU A 154 -9.90 30.22 12.06
CA LEU A 154 -11.08 29.93 12.87
C LEU A 154 -11.11 30.90 14.06
N LYS A 155 -12.09 31.80 14.11
CA LYS A 155 -12.36 32.63 15.29
C LYS A 155 -13.08 31.78 16.31
N VAL A 156 -12.41 31.47 17.41
CA VAL A 156 -12.87 30.45 18.36
C VAL A 156 -13.90 31.03 19.31
N SER A 157 -15.07 30.41 19.35
CA SER A 157 -16.10 30.68 20.38
C SER A 157 -15.86 29.83 21.63
N LYS A 158 -15.43 28.57 21.45
CA LYS A 158 -15.23 27.62 22.54
C LYS A 158 -14.05 26.68 22.28
N ILE A 159 -13.26 26.42 23.33
CA ILE A 159 -12.20 25.41 23.32
C ILE A 159 -12.34 24.47 24.52
N ILE A 160 -12.09 23.19 24.29
CA ILE A 160 -12.03 22.15 25.33
C ILE A 160 -10.74 21.37 25.15
N VAL A 161 -9.91 21.32 26.20
CA VAL A 161 -8.77 20.40 26.25
C VAL A 161 -9.30 19.01 26.59
N ILE A 162 -9.12 18.05 25.68
CA ILE A 162 -9.56 16.66 25.87
C ILE A 162 -8.47 15.85 26.57
N GLY A 163 -7.21 16.13 26.24
CA GLY A 163 -6.07 15.39 26.75
C GLY A 163 -4.84 16.27 26.74
N GLU A 164 -4.21 16.39 27.89
CA GLU A 164 -3.03 17.21 28.11
C GLU A 164 -1.78 16.56 27.51
N SER A 165 -0.74 17.37 27.30
CA SER A 165 0.56 16.91 26.83
C SER A 165 1.62 17.68 27.59
N ASP A 166 2.39 16.97 28.42
CA ASP A 166 3.48 17.58 29.17
C ASP A 166 4.66 17.89 28.24
N PRO A 167 5.07 19.18 28.12
CA PRO A 167 6.18 19.57 27.25
C PRO A 167 7.53 18.93 27.61
N THR A 168 7.72 18.49 28.85
CA THR A 168 9.00 17.93 29.31
C THR A 168 9.15 16.47 28.93
N SER A 169 8.08 15.69 28.99
CA SER A 169 8.06 14.28 28.61
C SER A 169 7.76 14.03 27.13
N PHE A 170 7.13 14.97 26.41
CA PHE A 170 6.78 14.77 25.01
C PHE A 170 8.04 14.70 24.11
N PRO A 171 8.32 13.55 23.45
CA PRO A 171 9.62 13.33 22.81
C PRO A 171 9.78 14.09 21.48
N ILE A 172 8.68 14.41 20.80
CA ILE A 172 8.70 15.13 19.52
C ILE A 172 8.64 16.63 19.79
N GLN A 173 9.81 17.22 20.03
CA GLN A 173 9.92 18.66 20.21
C GLN A 173 9.72 19.42 18.89
N LYS A 174 9.53 20.75 18.99
CA LYS A 174 9.33 21.65 17.84
C LYS A 174 10.56 21.78 16.91
N LYS A 175 11.70 21.22 17.28
CA LYS A 175 12.94 21.22 16.48
C LYS A 175 12.92 20.06 15.48
N ARG A 176 13.70 20.20 14.40
CA ARG A 176 13.86 19.13 13.41
C ARG A 176 14.46 17.90 14.07
N ALA A 177 13.68 16.82 14.17
CA ALA A 177 14.14 15.52 14.61
C ALA A 177 14.87 14.79 13.47
N SER A 178 15.91 14.01 13.82
CA SER A 178 16.55 13.11 12.86
C SER A 178 15.63 11.94 12.53
N ARG A 179 15.78 11.36 11.33
CA ARG A 179 15.01 10.16 10.95
C ARG A 179 15.31 8.98 11.87
N GLU A 180 16.55 8.86 12.34
CA GLU A 180 16.95 7.79 13.26
C GLU A 180 16.24 7.92 14.61
N PHE A 181 16.17 9.12 15.19
CA PHE A 181 15.39 9.34 16.40
C PHE A 181 13.90 9.05 16.18
N LEU A 182 13.34 9.46 15.04
CA LEU A 182 11.92 9.19 14.76
C LEU A 182 11.60 7.70 14.64
N ARG A 183 12.56 6.84 14.30
CA ARG A 183 12.39 5.37 14.31
C ARG A 183 12.31 4.80 15.72
N THR A 184 13.01 5.39 16.71
CA THR A 184 12.90 4.94 18.12
C THR A 184 11.56 5.29 18.74
N VAL A 185 10.86 6.30 18.19
CA VAL A 185 9.51 6.71 18.58
C VAL A 185 8.48 6.46 17.46
N ALA A 186 8.57 5.31 16.79
CA ALA A 186 7.71 4.97 15.65
C ALA A 186 6.20 5.06 15.95
N HIS A 187 5.78 4.84 17.19
CA HIS A 187 4.40 4.97 17.64
C HIS A 187 3.88 6.43 17.64
N LEU A 188 4.78 7.42 17.72
CA LEU A 188 4.43 8.86 17.69
C LEU A 188 4.78 9.54 16.36
N ARG A 189 5.72 8.97 15.59
CA ARG A 189 6.20 9.61 14.35
C ARG A 189 5.11 9.93 13.31
N PRO A 190 3.97 9.21 13.16
CA PRO A 190 2.91 9.60 12.22
C PRO A 190 2.31 10.97 12.52
N ARG A 191 2.51 11.49 13.74
CA ARG A 191 2.15 12.86 14.08
C ARG A 191 3.12 13.88 13.49
N THR A 192 4.25 13.53 12.91
CA THR A 192 5.12 14.51 12.23
C THR A 192 4.64 14.77 10.80
N ASN A 193 5.03 15.91 10.23
CA ASN A 193 4.64 16.29 8.86
C ASN A 193 5.04 15.21 7.85
N THR A 194 6.31 14.76 7.89
CA THR A 194 6.84 13.77 6.95
C THR A 194 6.11 12.44 7.05
N PHE A 195 6.03 11.84 8.24
CA PHE A 195 5.43 10.50 8.38
C PHE A 195 3.90 10.52 8.28
N GLY A 196 3.25 11.65 8.62
CA GLY A 196 1.83 11.85 8.33
C GLY A 196 1.56 11.85 6.83
N ALA A 197 2.38 12.56 6.04
CA ALA A 197 2.30 12.55 4.57
C ALA A 197 2.56 11.15 4.00
N VAL A 198 3.58 10.44 4.48
CA VAL A 198 3.88 9.07 4.04
C VAL A 198 2.72 8.12 4.31
N ALA A 199 2.12 8.19 5.51
CA ALA A 199 0.99 7.35 5.87
C ALA A 199 -0.23 7.60 4.96
N ARG A 200 -0.50 8.88 4.61
CA ARG A 200 -1.58 9.25 3.69
C ARG A 200 -1.30 8.76 2.26
N VAL A 201 -0.08 8.95 1.75
CA VAL A 201 0.32 8.43 0.42
C VAL A 201 0.27 6.91 0.38
N ARG A 202 0.74 6.22 1.42
CA ARG A 202 0.63 4.76 1.56
C ARG A 202 -0.84 4.29 1.49
N ASN A 203 -1.73 4.97 2.20
CA ASN A 203 -3.16 4.67 2.15
C ASN A 203 -3.75 4.89 0.75
N ALA A 204 -3.41 6.01 0.09
CA ALA A 204 -3.88 6.29 -1.27
C ALA A 204 -3.37 5.25 -2.27
N LEU A 205 -2.12 4.82 -2.15
CA LEU A 205 -1.51 3.76 -2.96
C LEU A 205 -2.23 2.41 -2.76
N ALA A 206 -2.49 2.02 -1.51
CA ALA A 206 -3.18 0.76 -1.22
C ALA A 206 -4.58 0.75 -1.84
N TYR A 207 -5.33 1.84 -1.67
CA TYR A 207 -6.65 2.00 -2.27
C TYR A 207 -6.58 1.97 -3.81
N ALA A 208 -5.65 2.70 -4.41
CA ALA A 208 -5.47 2.73 -5.86
C ALA A 208 -5.10 1.35 -6.42
N THR A 209 -4.28 0.57 -5.71
CA THR A 209 -3.95 -0.81 -6.09
C THR A 209 -5.17 -1.71 -6.08
N HIS A 210 -5.96 -1.69 -5.00
CA HIS A 210 -7.20 -2.48 -4.95
C HIS A 210 -8.20 -2.06 -6.03
N LYS A 211 -8.39 -0.75 -6.21
CA LYS A 211 -9.29 -0.21 -7.22
C LYS A 211 -8.87 -0.64 -8.64
N PHE A 212 -7.58 -0.51 -8.97
CA PHE A 212 -7.05 -0.89 -10.27
C PHE A 212 -7.36 -2.34 -10.64
N PHE A 213 -7.09 -3.27 -9.72
CA PHE A 213 -7.34 -4.69 -9.95
C PHE A 213 -8.84 -5.01 -10.04
N GLN A 214 -9.67 -4.43 -9.17
CA GLN A 214 -11.12 -4.68 -9.19
C GLN A 214 -11.80 -4.11 -10.45
N ASP A 215 -11.44 -2.89 -10.86
CA ASP A 215 -11.94 -2.28 -12.10
C ASP A 215 -11.54 -3.11 -13.33
N SER A 216 -10.41 -3.81 -13.26
CA SER A 216 -9.91 -4.71 -14.31
C SER A 216 -10.48 -6.14 -14.23
N GLY A 217 -11.45 -6.38 -13.34
CA GLY A 217 -12.13 -7.67 -13.18
C GLY A 217 -11.36 -8.72 -12.37
N PHE A 218 -10.28 -8.33 -11.68
CA PHE A 218 -9.56 -9.24 -10.79
C PHE A 218 -10.30 -9.38 -9.46
N ILE A 219 -10.13 -10.55 -8.84
CA ILE A 219 -10.70 -10.89 -7.54
C ILE A 219 -9.57 -10.89 -6.51
N TRP A 220 -9.80 -10.22 -5.38
CA TRP A 220 -8.86 -10.27 -4.27
C TRP A 220 -8.92 -11.63 -3.57
N VAL A 221 -7.78 -12.30 -3.50
CA VAL A 221 -7.62 -13.59 -2.80
C VAL A 221 -6.68 -13.39 -1.62
N SER A 222 -7.13 -13.76 -0.43
CA SER A 222 -6.27 -13.81 0.76
C SER A 222 -5.60 -15.19 0.82
N SER A 223 -4.31 -15.23 0.44
CA SER A 223 -3.48 -16.43 0.53
C SER A 223 -3.10 -16.76 1.98
N PRO A 224 -2.85 -18.04 2.31
CA PRO A 224 -2.41 -18.42 3.65
C PRO A 224 -1.08 -17.75 4.01
N ILE A 225 -0.96 -17.30 5.26
CA ILE A 225 0.28 -16.69 5.81
C ILE A 225 1.21 -17.75 6.37
N ILE A 226 0.66 -18.71 7.13
CA ILE A 226 1.42 -19.87 7.65
C ILE A 226 1.45 -20.93 6.55
N THR A 227 2.64 -21.39 6.21
CA THR A 227 2.87 -22.42 5.19
C THR A 227 3.80 -23.50 5.72
N ALA A 228 3.63 -24.72 5.23
CA ALA A 228 4.54 -25.84 5.47
C ALA A 228 5.58 -26.01 4.34
N SER A 229 5.55 -25.13 3.33
CA SER A 229 6.40 -25.21 2.15
C SER A 229 7.19 -23.93 1.95
N ASP A 230 8.43 -24.08 1.48
CA ASP A 230 9.23 -23.01 0.93
C ASP A 230 8.85 -22.75 -0.53
N CYS A 231 7.84 -21.90 -0.73
CA CYS A 231 7.17 -21.62 -2.00
C CYS A 231 8.10 -21.46 -3.21
N GLU A 232 9.32 -20.94 -3.02
CA GLU A 232 10.28 -20.70 -4.11
C GLU A 232 11.57 -21.51 -3.98
N GLY A 233 11.80 -22.19 -2.85
CA GLY A 233 13.02 -22.96 -2.57
C GLY A 233 14.27 -22.08 -2.40
N ALA A 234 14.07 -20.78 -2.19
CA ALA A 234 15.11 -19.77 -2.31
C ALA A 234 15.47 -19.16 -0.96
N GLY A 235 14.55 -18.89 -0.04
CA GLY A 235 14.85 -18.15 1.19
C GLY A 235 14.68 -18.98 2.46
N GLU A 236 15.38 -18.60 3.53
CA GLU A 236 15.03 -19.17 4.84
C GLU A 236 13.77 -18.53 5.39
N GLN A 237 13.01 -19.37 6.09
CA GLN A 237 11.68 -19.06 6.56
C GLN A 237 11.66 -18.83 8.07
N PHE A 238 10.73 -18.00 8.53
CA PHE A 238 10.43 -17.91 9.95
C PHE A 238 9.62 -19.13 10.40
N TYR A 239 10.13 -19.85 11.40
CA TYR A 239 9.42 -20.97 12.00
C TYR A 239 8.28 -20.48 12.89
N VAL A 240 7.09 -21.01 12.66
CA VAL A 240 5.91 -20.79 13.51
C VAL A 240 5.65 -22.06 14.31
N THR A 241 5.76 -21.98 15.63
CA THR A 241 5.54 -23.12 16.52
C THR A 241 4.65 -22.72 17.69
N THR A 242 3.77 -23.64 18.10
CA THR A 242 3.01 -23.55 19.35
C THR A 242 3.69 -24.31 20.49
N LEU A 243 4.80 -24.99 20.20
CA LEU A 243 5.59 -25.74 21.16
C LEU A 243 6.68 -24.81 21.72
N LEU A 244 6.43 -24.21 22.88
CA LEU A 244 7.48 -23.57 23.67
C LEU A 244 8.25 -24.66 24.42
N SER A 245 9.27 -25.23 23.81
CA SER A 245 10.21 -26.13 24.50
C SER A 245 11.16 -25.30 25.35
N ASN A 246 11.09 -25.43 26.69
CA ASN A 246 12.15 -25.03 27.61
C ASN A 246 13.36 -25.95 27.40
N SER A 247 14.09 -25.76 26.32
CA SER A 247 15.35 -26.46 26.07
C SER A 247 16.15 -25.64 25.06
N ALA A 248 17.18 -24.96 25.57
CA ALA A 248 18.16 -24.26 24.77
C ALA A 248 19.02 -25.31 24.04
N GLU A 249 18.69 -25.61 22.79
CA GLU A 249 19.61 -26.25 21.82
C GLU A 249 18.92 -26.32 20.46
N GLY A 250 19.46 -25.60 19.47
CA GLY A 250 18.98 -25.66 18.09
C GLY A 250 19.28 -24.38 17.31
N GLY A 251 20.45 -24.33 16.70
CA GLY A 251 20.98 -23.18 15.97
C GLY A 251 20.12 -22.76 14.77
N CYS A 252 19.80 -21.48 14.70
CA CYS A 252 19.20 -20.82 13.55
C CYS A 252 20.33 -20.39 12.60
N LEU A 253 20.47 -21.07 11.46
CA LEU A 253 21.27 -20.61 10.33
C LEU A 253 20.31 -20.02 9.32
N VAL A 254 20.38 -18.68 9.16
CA VAL A 254 19.60 -17.92 8.18
C VAL A 254 20.54 -17.02 7.33
N ASN A 255 21.07 -17.49 6.18
CA ASN A 255 21.43 -16.67 5.02
C ASN A 255 20.86 -17.13 3.64
N SER A 256 19.80 -16.43 3.20
CA SER A 256 19.55 -15.76 1.88
C SER A 256 18.81 -16.52 0.73
N ILE A 257 17.92 -15.81 -0.03
CA ILE A 257 17.99 -15.51 -1.50
C ILE A 257 16.72 -14.76 -2.04
N PRO A 258 16.83 -14.01 -3.18
CA PRO A 258 15.88 -13.04 -3.76
C PRO A 258 15.03 -13.57 -4.94
N SER A 259 14.17 -12.72 -5.54
CA SER A 259 13.27 -13.01 -6.69
C SER A 259 13.36 -11.96 -7.84
N LYS A 260 12.69 -12.16 -9.02
CA LYS A 260 12.56 -11.26 -10.22
C LYS A 260 11.33 -11.55 -11.11
N ASP A 261 10.97 -10.61 -12.01
CA ASP A 261 9.73 -9.90 -12.49
C ASP A 261 8.92 -10.18 -13.77
N GLY A 262 7.80 -9.47 -14.00
CA GLY A 262 7.65 -8.18 -14.75
C GLY A 262 6.96 -7.98 -16.11
N ARG A 263 5.66 -7.64 -16.12
CA ARG A 263 5.24 -6.34 -16.70
C ARG A 263 3.78 -6.03 -16.48
N VAL A 264 3.56 -4.75 -16.18
CA VAL A 264 2.47 -4.23 -15.34
C VAL A 264 2.00 -2.86 -15.86
N ASP A 265 0.73 -2.58 -15.57
CA ASP A 265 -0.08 -1.41 -15.92
C ASP A 265 0.16 -0.19 -14.99
N TRP A 266 0.07 1.03 -15.52
CA TRP A 266 0.57 2.29 -14.93
C TRP A 266 -0.50 3.33 -14.53
N SER A 267 -1.78 2.94 -14.38
CA SER A 267 -2.86 3.88 -14.02
C SER A 267 -2.80 4.49 -12.60
N GLN A 268 -1.85 4.10 -11.74
CA GLN A 268 -1.82 4.50 -10.32
C GLN A 268 -0.94 5.74 -10.01
N VAL A 269 -0.05 6.15 -10.91
CA VAL A 269 0.81 7.33 -10.68
C VAL A 269 0.01 8.64 -10.77
N LYS A 270 -1.07 8.68 -11.56
CA LYS A 270 -1.93 9.87 -11.72
C LYS A 270 -2.83 10.14 -10.49
N TYR A 271 -3.34 9.09 -9.85
CA TYR A 271 -4.23 9.23 -8.69
C TYR A 271 -3.57 9.95 -7.50
N ILE A 272 -2.28 9.74 -7.28
CA ILE A 272 -1.52 10.35 -6.16
C ILE A 272 -1.36 11.86 -6.38
N LEU A 273 -1.04 12.28 -7.61
CA LEU A 273 -0.84 13.69 -7.95
C LEU A 273 -2.12 14.50 -7.75
N GLU A 274 -3.28 13.88 -8.00
CA GLU A 274 -4.60 14.52 -7.86
C GLU A 274 -5.09 14.51 -6.41
N ASN A 275 -4.84 13.44 -5.64
CA ASN A 275 -5.46 13.23 -4.32
C ASN A 275 -4.51 13.51 -3.12
N CYS A 276 -3.22 13.73 -3.36
CA CYS A 276 -2.22 14.00 -2.32
C CYS A 276 -1.38 15.25 -2.63
N LYS A 277 -1.88 16.20 -3.43
CA LYS A 277 -1.13 17.36 -3.94
C LYS A 277 -0.33 18.10 -2.86
N GLU A 278 -0.95 18.45 -1.74
CA GLU A 278 -0.28 19.17 -0.64
C GLU A 278 0.88 18.36 -0.02
N ASP A 279 0.71 17.04 0.10
CA ASP A 279 1.74 16.13 0.62
C ASP A 279 2.88 15.93 -0.39
N MET A 280 2.55 15.84 -1.68
CA MET A 280 3.53 15.71 -2.76
C MET A 280 4.36 16.99 -2.94
N ASP A 281 3.73 18.17 -2.86
CA ASP A 281 4.42 19.47 -2.90
C ASP A 281 5.39 19.62 -1.71
N PHE A 282 5.02 19.08 -0.54
CA PHE A 282 5.92 19.02 0.61
C PHE A 282 7.11 18.10 0.39
N PHE A 283 6.92 16.92 -0.20
CA PHE A 283 8.02 16.03 -0.56
C PHE A 283 8.97 16.69 -1.55
N ASP A 284 8.44 17.38 -2.57
CA ASP A 284 9.24 18.11 -3.55
C ASP A 284 10.11 19.20 -2.92
N THR A 285 9.53 19.95 -1.99
CA THR A 285 10.26 21.09 -1.39
C THR A 285 11.29 20.65 -0.33
N TRP A 286 10.95 19.67 0.51
CA TRP A 286 11.65 19.42 1.78
C TRP A 286 12.29 18.03 1.91
N VAL A 287 11.96 17.08 1.03
CA VAL A 287 12.51 15.72 1.05
C VAL A 287 13.38 15.45 -0.17
N GLU A 288 12.88 15.71 -1.37
CA GLU A 288 13.61 15.55 -2.63
C GLU A 288 13.09 16.54 -3.68
N LYS A 289 13.91 17.51 -4.10
CA LYS A 289 13.56 18.45 -5.17
C LYS A 289 13.39 17.74 -6.52
N GLY A 290 12.29 18.00 -7.21
CA GLY A 290 11.97 17.45 -8.53
C GLY A 290 11.29 16.07 -8.50
N ILE A 291 10.72 15.66 -7.37
CA ILE A 291 10.06 14.35 -7.26
C ILE A 291 8.80 14.27 -8.11
N ILE A 292 8.03 15.35 -8.17
CA ILE A 292 6.80 15.42 -8.97
C ILE A 292 7.16 15.30 -10.45
N ASP A 293 8.17 16.05 -10.90
CA ASP A 293 8.67 15.97 -12.27
C ASP A 293 9.20 14.57 -12.59
N ARG A 294 9.89 13.89 -11.67
CA ARG A 294 10.31 12.50 -11.87
C ARG A 294 9.11 11.55 -12.03
N LEU A 295 8.12 11.64 -11.15
CA LEU A 295 6.94 10.78 -11.20
C LEU A 295 6.13 11.02 -12.47
N ASN A 296 5.97 12.28 -12.89
CA ASN A 296 5.37 12.65 -14.17
C ASN A 296 6.18 12.09 -15.35
N ASN A 297 7.50 12.29 -15.36
CA ASN A 297 8.39 11.75 -16.38
C ASN A 297 8.29 10.22 -16.48
N VAL A 298 8.17 9.52 -15.36
CA VAL A 298 8.00 8.06 -15.32
C VAL A 298 6.62 7.64 -15.82
N ALA A 299 5.58 8.42 -15.54
CA ALA A 299 4.23 8.17 -16.03
C ALA A 299 4.06 8.45 -17.53
N GLU A 300 4.85 9.38 -18.09
CA GLU A 300 4.75 9.82 -19.49
C GLU A 300 5.75 9.12 -20.43
N LYS A 301 6.89 8.67 -19.92
CA LYS A 301 7.89 7.96 -20.73
C LYS A 301 7.49 6.50 -20.95
N ASN A 302 7.66 6.04 -22.20
CA ASN A 302 7.56 4.62 -22.51
C ASN A 302 8.66 3.85 -21.77
N SER A 303 8.28 2.74 -21.13
CA SER A 303 9.24 1.85 -20.50
C SER A 303 10.15 1.22 -21.55
N VAL A 304 11.46 1.27 -21.35
CA VAL A 304 12.43 0.59 -22.21
C VAL A 304 12.39 -0.90 -21.92
N GLN A 305 12.44 -1.73 -22.96
CA GLN A 305 12.43 -3.18 -22.83
C GLN A 305 13.72 -3.75 -23.40
N MET A 306 14.42 -4.59 -22.64
CA MET A 306 15.63 -5.27 -23.11
C MET A 306 15.77 -6.66 -22.52
N SER A 307 16.62 -7.50 -23.13
CA SER A 307 17.01 -8.78 -22.55
C SER A 307 18.09 -8.60 -21.49
N TYR A 308 18.22 -9.55 -20.58
CA TYR A 308 19.31 -9.63 -19.62
C TYR A 308 20.67 -9.64 -20.34
N SER A 309 20.77 -10.37 -21.44
CA SER A 309 21.98 -10.45 -22.26
C SER A 309 22.40 -9.08 -22.80
N ASP A 310 21.44 -8.24 -23.21
CA ASP A 310 21.73 -6.90 -23.69
C ASP A 310 22.02 -5.92 -22.54
N ALA A 311 21.39 -6.10 -21.38
CA ALA A 311 21.74 -5.35 -20.18
C ALA A 311 23.20 -5.59 -19.75
N ILE A 312 23.66 -6.86 -19.77
CA ILE A 312 25.06 -7.20 -19.49
C ILE A 312 26.01 -6.58 -20.51
N LYS A 313 25.70 -6.65 -21.81
CA LYS A 313 26.52 -5.99 -22.85
C LYS A 313 26.62 -4.48 -22.65
N LEU A 314 25.50 -3.84 -22.29
CA LEU A 314 25.44 -2.40 -22.01
C LEU A 314 26.33 -2.04 -20.81
N LEU A 315 26.27 -2.82 -19.74
CA LEU A 315 27.07 -2.57 -18.54
C LEU A 315 28.56 -2.80 -18.79
N ILE A 316 28.94 -3.88 -19.48
CA ILE A 316 30.33 -4.17 -19.86
C ILE A 316 30.88 -3.11 -20.82
N GLY A 317 30.05 -2.63 -21.75
CA GLY A 317 30.40 -1.56 -22.69
C GLY A 317 30.44 -0.16 -22.07
N SER A 318 30.08 -0.02 -20.79
CA SER A 318 30.14 1.27 -20.10
C SER A 318 31.55 1.61 -19.63
N ASN A 319 31.87 2.90 -19.62
CA ASN A 319 33.13 3.39 -19.03
C ASN A 319 33.09 3.50 -17.48
N LYS A 320 32.05 2.94 -16.84
CA LYS A 320 31.86 3.02 -15.39
C LYS A 320 32.53 1.84 -14.71
N LYS A 321 33.29 2.11 -13.64
CA LYS A 321 33.77 1.07 -12.71
C LYS A 321 32.67 0.76 -11.71
N PHE A 322 32.26 -0.50 -11.66
CA PHE A 322 31.29 -1.02 -10.70
C PHE A 322 32.01 -1.70 -9.53
N GLU A 323 31.39 -1.69 -8.35
CA GLU A 323 31.91 -2.40 -7.17
C GLU A 323 31.70 -3.91 -7.31
N PHE A 324 30.53 -4.31 -7.84
CA PHE A 324 30.16 -5.68 -8.08
C PHE A 324 30.43 -6.09 -9.54
N PRO A 325 30.88 -7.34 -9.77
CA PRO A 325 31.23 -7.82 -11.11
C PRO A 325 30.01 -7.87 -12.03
N VAL A 326 30.20 -7.44 -13.27
CA VAL A 326 29.21 -7.55 -14.34
C VAL A 326 29.59 -8.73 -15.23
N LYS A 327 28.86 -9.83 -15.13
CA LYS A 327 29.09 -11.05 -15.93
C LYS A 327 27.76 -11.77 -16.20
N TRP A 328 27.62 -12.34 -17.41
CA TRP A 328 26.49 -13.19 -17.74
C TRP A 328 26.41 -14.40 -16.81
N GLY A 329 25.22 -14.65 -16.25
CA GLY A 329 24.97 -15.68 -15.23
C GLY A 329 25.04 -15.17 -13.78
N LEU A 330 25.38 -13.90 -13.55
CA LEU A 330 25.26 -13.26 -12.23
C LEU A 330 24.01 -12.36 -12.19
N ASP A 331 23.36 -12.28 -11.04
CA ASP A 331 22.24 -11.35 -10.87
C ASP A 331 22.72 -9.89 -10.82
N LEU A 332 21.86 -8.99 -11.28
CA LEU A 332 22.16 -7.55 -11.27
C LEU A 332 22.10 -7.01 -9.85
N GLN A 333 23.09 -6.20 -9.49
CA GLN A 333 23.11 -5.50 -8.21
C GLN A 333 22.46 -4.13 -8.35
N SER A 334 22.04 -3.54 -7.22
CA SER A 334 21.34 -2.26 -7.22
C SER A 334 22.11 -1.13 -7.93
N GLU A 335 23.44 -1.13 -7.90
CA GLU A 335 24.24 -0.15 -8.64
C GLU A 335 24.17 -0.32 -10.17
N HIS A 336 24.00 -1.56 -10.65
CA HIS A 336 23.85 -1.88 -12.07
C HIS A 336 22.47 -1.45 -12.55
N GLU A 337 21.43 -1.77 -11.76
CA GLU A 337 20.04 -1.41 -12.04
C GLU A 337 19.84 0.11 -12.08
N ARG A 338 20.43 0.82 -11.11
CA ARG A 338 20.42 2.28 -11.07
C ARG A 338 21.21 2.88 -12.22
N TYR A 339 22.35 2.31 -12.61
CA TYR A 339 23.08 2.79 -13.78
C TYR A 339 22.25 2.68 -15.06
N ILE A 340 21.60 1.53 -15.27
CA ILE A 340 20.73 1.29 -16.43
C ILE A 340 19.62 2.35 -16.48
N THR A 341 18.88 2.53 -15.39
CA THR A 341 17.74 3.46 -15.36
C THR A 341 18.17 4.93 -15.38
N GLU A 342 19.09 5.34 -14.52
CA GLU A 342 19.45 6.75 -14.29
C GLU A 342 20.39 7.29 -15.38
N VAL A 343 21.40 6.50 -15.77
CA VAL A 343 22.47 6.97 -16.67
C VAL A 343 22.21 6.53 -18.10
N ALA A 344 22.00 5.23 -18.34
CA ALA A 344 21.88 4.72 -19.71
C ALA A 344 20.57 5.13 -20.39
N PHE A 345 19.48 5.23 -19.63
CA PHE A 345 18.15 5.59 -20.14
C PHE A 345 17.57 6.88 -19.54
N GLY A 346 18.41 7.74 -18.95
CA GLY A 346 18.03 9.11 -18.57
C GLY A 346 16.81 9.19 -17.64
N GLY A 347 16.76 8.31 -16.65
CA GLY A 347 15.69 8.22 -15.65
C GLY A 347 14.42 7.53 -16.14
N SER A 348 14.46 6.77 -17.24
CA SER A 348 13.31 6.01 -17.72
C SER A 348 13.15 4.69 -16.95
N PRO A 349 11.92 4.20 -16.71
CA PRO A 349 11.71 2.83 -16.27
C PRO A 349 12.23 1.85 -17.32
N VAL A 350 12.96 0.84 -16.88
CA VAL A 350 13.53 -0.18 -17.76
C VAL A 350 13.05 -1.52 -17.28
N ILE A 351 12.51 -2.32 -18.18
CA ILE A 351 12.24 -3.71 -17.87
C ILE A 351 13.24 -4.61 -18.58
N ILE A 352 13.89 -5.46 -17.80
CA ILE A 352 14.82 -6.48 -18.28
C ILE A 352 14.06 -7.80 -18.42
N ARG A 353 14.39 -8.68 -19.36
CA ARG A 353 13.71 -9.98 -19.58
C ARG A 353 14.70 -11.10 -19.87
N ASP A 354 14.20 -12.34 -19.84
CA ASP A 354 14.92 -13.51 -20.31
C ASP A 354 16.19 -13.74 -19.48
N TYR A 355 16.02 -13.84 -18.16
CA TYR A 355 17.11 -14.09 -17.22
C TYR A 355 17.63 -15.53 -17.36
N PRO A 356 18.92 -15.77 -17.03
CA PRO A 356 19.48 -17.12 -16.99
C PRO A 356 18.67 -18.03 -16.06
N LYS A 357 18.39 -19.26 -16.53
CA LYS A 357 17.61 -20.26 -15.81
C LYS A 357 18.20 -20.57 -14.43
N GLU A 358 19.53 -20.56 -14.33
CA GLU A 358 20.29 -21.00 -13.16
C GLU A 358 20.15 -20.05 -11.96
N ILE A 359 19.74 -18.79 -12.18
CA ILE A 359 19.61 -17.77 -11.13
C ILE A 359 18.15 -17.41 -10.84
N LYS A 360 17.19 -18.22 -11.31
CA LYS A 360 15.76 -17.99 -11.17
C LYS A 360 15.02 -19.23 -10.71
N ALA A 361 13.86 -19.00 -10.10
CA ALA A 361 13.06 -20.04 -9.45
C ALA A 361 12.61 -21.14 -10.43
N PHE A 362 12.39 -22.34 -9.89
CA PHE A 362 12.04 -23.55 -10.65
C PHE A 362 10.73 -23.41 -11.46
N TYR A 363 9.79 -22.59 -10.99
CA TYR A 363 8.46 -22.43 -11.59
C TYR A 363 8.44 -21.50 -12.81
N MET A 364 9.55 -20.82 -13.14
CA MET A 364 9.60 -19.88 -14.25
C MET A 364 9.72 -20.63 -15.58
N ARG A 365 8.89 -20.29 -16.57
CA ARG A 365 8.83 -21.02 -17.85
C ARG A 365 10.18 -20.98 -18.57
N GLN A 366 10.67 -22.15 -18.99
CA GLN A 366 11.90 -22.26 -19.77
C GLN A 366 11.67 -21.77 -21.20
N ASN A 367 12.55 -20.88 -21.67
CA ASN A 367 12.57 -20.40 -23.05
C ASN A 367 13.15 -21.46 -24.00
N ASP A 368 12.85 -21.33 -25.29
CA ASP A 368 13.24 -22.32 -26.31
C ASP A 368 14.77 -22.32 -26.58
N ASP A 369 15.51 -21.34 -26.04
CA ASP A 369 16.97 -21.26 -26.13
C ASP A 369 17.71 -22.22 -25.19
N GLY A 370 16.98 -22.87 -24.28
CA GLY A 370 17.51 -23.81 -23.29
C GLY A 370 18.40 -23.19 -22.20
N LYS A 371 18.51 -21.85 -22.15
CA LYS A 371 19.42 -21.11 -21.26
C LYS A 371 18.71 -20.09 -20.38
N THR A 372 17.59 -19.54 -20.85
CA THR A 372 16.87 -18.47 -20.16
C THR A 372 15.46 -18.92 -19.75
N VAL A 373 14.88 -18.16 -18.83
CA VAL A 373 13.48 -18.31 -18.42
C VAL A 373 12.71 -17.02 -18.71
N ALA A 374 11.40 -17.15 -18.91
CA ALA A 374 10.46 -16.04 -19.13
C ALA A 374 10.20 -15.20 -17.86
N ALA A 375 11.29 -14.81 -17.20
CA ALA A 375 11.36 -13.79 -16.18
C ALA A 375 11.59 -12.42 -16.82
N MET A 376 11.30 -11.41 -16.06
CA MET A 376 11.25 -10.01 -16.44
C MET A 376 11.79 -9.20 -15.24
N ASP A 377 11.98 -7.87 -15.29
CA ASP A 377 12.41 -7.01 -14.14
C ASP A 377 12.23 -5.53 -14.36
N LEU A 378 11.20 -4.94 -13.77
CA LEU A 378 10.87 -3.53 -13.85
C LEU A 378 11.70 -2.76 -12.84
N LEU A 379 12.71 -2.10 -13.38
CA LEU A 379 13.58 -1.20 -12.69
C LEU A 379 13.04 0.22 -12.81
N VAL A 380 12.96 0.91 -11.68
CA VAL A 380 12.69 2.35 -11.61
C VAL A 380 13.91 3.09 -11.06
N PRO A 381 14.13 4.36 -11.47
CA PRO A 381 15.22 5.17 -10.93
C PRO A 381 15.22 5.21 -9.40
N ARG A 382 16.41 5.35 -8.81
CA ARG A 382 16.68 5.49 -7.37
C ARG A 382 16.41 4.26 -6.51
N VAL A 383 15.33 3.52 -6.79
CA VAL A 383 14.94 2.32 -6.03
C VAL A 383 15.53 1.04 -6.61
N GLY A 384 15.66 0.95 -7.94
CA GLY A 384 16.02 -0.30 -8.63
C GLY A 384 14.77 -1.11 -8.95
N GLU A 385 14.83 -2.43 -8.78
CA GLU A 385 13.67 -3.32 -8.96
C GLU A 385 12.46 -2.91 -8.11
N LEU A 386 11.31 -2.70 -8.77
CA LEU A 386 10.03 -2.39 -8.12
C LEU A 386 9.06 -3.58 -8.11
N ILE A 387 9.08 -4.40 -9.16
CA ILE A 387 8.18 -5.54 -9.33
C ILE A 387 9.07 -6.80 -9.51
N GLY A 388 8.58 -8.00 -9.15
CA GLY A 388 9.12 -9.38 -9.33
C GLY A 388 8.03 -10.39 -9.86
N GLY A 389 8.26 -11.53 -10.55
CA GLY A 389 7.31 -12.08 -11.56
C GLY A 389 7.86 -12.97 -12.71
N SER A 390 6.97 -13.62 -13.47
CA SER A 390 7.32 -14.40 -14.68
C SER A 390 6.08 -15.02 -15.32
N GLN A 391 6.24 -15.52 -16.55
CA GLN A 391 5.38 -16.62 -17.02
C GLN A 391 5.72 -17.91 -16.26
N ARG A 392 4.71 -18.65 -15.85
CA ARG A 392 4.87 -19.88 -15.07
C ARG A 392 5.00 -21.07 -16.00
N GLU A 393 5.82 -22.05 -15.64
CA GLU A 393 5.98 -23.29 -16.39
C GLU A 393 4.68 -24.11 -16.30
N GLU A 394 3.95 -24.14 -17.40
CA GLU A 394 2.65 -24.82 -17.53
C GLU A 394 2.78 -26.28 -17.98
N ARG A 395 3.95 -26.68 -18.48
CA ARG A 395 4.24 -28.04 -18.97
C ARG A 395 4.75 -28.90 -17.82
N LEU A 396 4.05 -29.99 -17.53
CA LEU A 396 4.28 -30.81 -16.34
C LEU A 396 5.67 -31.43 -16.32
N ASP A 397 6.11 -32.00 -17.44
CA ASP A 397 7.42 -32.63 -17.62
C ASP A 397 8.58 -31.65 -17.41
N TYR A 398 8.46 -30.43 -17.96
CA TYR A 398 9.45 -29.37 -17.75
C TYR A 398 9.49 -28.90 -16.29
N LEU A 399 8.33 -28.78 -15.65
CA LEU A 399 8.24 -28.36 -14.25
C LEU A 399 8.81 -29.42 -13.30
N GLU A 400 8.51 -30.70 -13.54
CA GLU A 400 9.05 -31.82 -12.76
C GLU A 400 10.58 -31.91 -12.92
N ALA A 401 11.10 -31.72 -14.14
CA ALA A 401 12.54 -31.66 -14.38
C ALA A 401 13.20 -30.49 -13.63
N ARG A 402 12.55 -29.32 -13.58
CA ARG A 402 13.07 -28.17 -12.80
C ARG A 402 13.07 -28.43 -11.30
N LEU A 403 12.06 -29.10 -10.77
CA LEU A 403 12.05 -29.52 -9.36
C LEU A 403 13.23 -30.44 -9.05
N ASP A 404 13.53 -31.40 -9.93
CA ASP A 404 14.71 -32.27 -9.79
C ASP A 404 16.02 -31.47 -9.86
N GLU A 405 16.18 -30.61 -10.87
CA GLU A 405 17.36 -29.75 -11.05
C GLU A 405 17.61 -28.81 -9.85
N SER A 406 16.53 -28.37 -9.19
CA SER A 406 16.57 -27.50 -8.01
C SER A 406 16.63 -28.27 -6.68
N ASN A 407 16.75 -29.60 -6.70
CA ASN A 407 16.76 -30.47 -5.50
C ASN A 407 15.53 -30.27 -4.59
N LEU A 408 14.35 -30.02 -5.17
CA LEU A 408 13.11 -29.83 -4.44
C LEU A 408 12.29 -31.13 -4.37
N ASN A 409 11.74 -31.44 -3.20
CA ASN A 409 10.93 -32.64 -3.02
C ASN A 409 9.58 -32.51 -3.73
N LYS A 410 9.41 -33.21 -4.87
CA LYS A 410 8.16 -33.25 -5.64
C LYS A 410 6.93 -33.61 -4.82
N ASP A 411 7.08 -34.48 -3.81
CA ASP A 411 5.96 -34.90 -2.97
C ASP A 411 5.40 -33.72 -2.18
N SER A 412 6.22 -32.73 -1.78
CA SER A 412 5.73 -31.51 -1.13
C SER A 412 4.93 -30.60 -2.08
N TYR A 413 5.12 -30.77 -3.39
CA TYR A 413 4.50 -29.99 -4.46
C TYR A 413 3.38 -30.74 -5.18
N TRP A 414 2.90 -31.87 -4.66
CA TRP A 414 1.90 -32.71 -5.33
C TRP A 414 0.68 -31.89 -5.81
N TRP A 415 0.18 -30.99 -4.96
CA TRP A 415 -0.99 -30.14 -5.23
C TRP A 415 -0.68 -29.04 -6.24
N TYR A 416 0.57 -28.57 -6.29
CA TYR A 416 1.02 -27.58 -7.26
C TYR A 416 1.21 -28.20 -8.65
N LEU A 417 1.66 -29.46 -8.71
CA LEU A 417 1.75 -30.24 -9.95
C LEU A 417 0.37 -30.60 -10.50
N ASP A 418 -0.63 -30.84 -9.63
CA ASP A 418 -2.01 -31.08 -10.06
C ASP A 418 -2.60 -29.91 -10.87
N LEU A 419 -2.16 -28.68 -10.62
CA LEU A 419 -2.54 -27.51 -11.42
C LEU A 419 -2.11 -27.64 -12.90
N ARG A 420 -1.13 -28.51 -13.20
CA ARG A 420 -0.67 -28.80 -14.57
C ARG A 420 -1.30 -30.08 -15.13
N ARG A 421 -1.78 -30.98 -14.28
CA ARG A 421 -2.43 -32.24 -14.69
C ARG A 421 -3.86 -32.02 -15.18
N TYR A 422 -4.60 -31.12 -14.52
CA TYR A 422 -6.03 -30.95 -14.77
C TYR A 422 -6.35 -29.61 -15.43
N GLY A 423 -6.21 -29.56 -16.76
CA GLY A 423 -6.59 -28.38 -17.55
C GLY A 423 -5.63 -27.20 -17.42
N SER A 424 -4.33 -27.47 -17.48
CA SER A 424 -3.28 -26.44 -17.46
C SER A 424 -3.49 -25.39 -18.56
N VAL A 425 -3.06 -24.16 -18.28
CA VAL A 425 -3.09 -23.05 -19.23
C VAL A 425 -1.80 -22.24 -19.11
N PRO A 426 -1.34 -21.58 -20.19
CA PRO A 426 -0.32 -20.55 -20.08
C PRO A 426 -0.81 -19.44 -19.14
N HIS A 427 -0.04 -19.14 -18.11
CA HIS A 427 -0.36 -18.09 -17.14
C HIS A 427 0.91 -17.38 -16.65
N ALA A 428 0.77 -16.13 -16.26
CA ALA A 428 1.85 -15.29 -15.75
C ALA A 428 1.38 -14.50 -14.54
N GLY A 429 2.33 -14.02 -13.74
CA GLY A 429 2.02 -13.16 -12.61
C GLY A 429 3.25 -12.42 -12.12
N PHE A 430 3.02 -11.48 -11.21
CA PHE A 430 4.05 -10.67 -10.60
C PHE A 430 3.65 -10.29 -9.16
N GLY A 431 4.63 -9.86 -8.37
CA GLY A 431 4.52 -9.27 -7.05
C GLY A 431 5.16 -7.88 -7.08
N LEU A 432 4.55 -6.94 -6.38
CA LEU A 432 4.99 -5.56 -6.30
C LEU A 432 5.51 -5.31 -4.88
N GLY A 433 6.72 -4.78 -4.76
CA GLY A 433 7.25 -4.35 -3.46
C GLY A 433 6.50 -3.11 -2.98
N PHE A 434 5.47 -3.28 -2.16
CA PHE A 434 4.59 -2.16 -1.79
C PHE A 434 5.34 -1.05 -1.03
N GLU A 435 6.22 -1.40 -0.10
CA GLU A 435 7.08 -0.42 0.58
C GLU A 435 8.05 0.28 -0.39
N ARG A 436 8.55 -0.42 -1.42
CA ARG A 436 9.38 0.18 -2.49
C ARG A 436 8.55 1.15 -3.35
N LEU A 437 7.27 0.85 -3.60
CA LEU A 437 6.36 1.78 -4.29
C LEU A 437 6.10 3.04 -3.45
N VAL A 438 5.85 2.88 -2.15
CA VAL A 438 5.70 4.01 -1.22
C VAL A 438 6.97 4.85 -1.19
N GLN A 439 8.14 4.20 -1.14
CA GLN A 439 9.43 4.85 -1.17
C GLN A 439 9.62 5.67 -2.46
N PHE A 440 9.34 5.06 -3.60
CA PHE A 440 9.43 5.69 -4.91
C PHE A 440 8.49 6.90 -5.04
N ALA A 441 7.26 6.79 -4.55
CA ALA A 441 6.26 7.84 -4.58
C ALA A 441 6.60 9.00 -3.63
N THR A 442 7.15 8.72 -2.44
CA THR A 442 7.39 9.75 -1.40
C THR A 442 8.81 10.32 -1.41
N GLY A 443 9.74 9.67 -2.12
CA GLY A 443 11.14 10.10 -2.17
C GLY A 443 11.92 9.81 -0.90
N ILE A 444 11.40 8.95 -0.03
CA ILE A 444 12.11 8.51 1.17
C ILE A 444 13.34 7.67 0.79
N ASP A 445 14.47 7.90 1.47
CA ASP A 445 15.69 7.17 1.17
C ASP A 445 15.75 5.77 1.78
N ASN A 446 15.07 5.56 2.91
CA ASN A 446 15.18 4.32 3.68
C ASN A 446 13.82 3.62 3.79
N ILE A 447 13.77 2.35 3.40
CA ILE A 447 12.54 1.54 3.38
C ILE A 447 11.87 1.44 4.77
N ARG A 448 12.62 1.55 5.87
CA ARG A 448 12.10 1.55 7.25
C ARG A 448 11.16 2.72 7.54
N ASP A 449 11.24 3.76 6.72
CA ASP A 449 10.40 4.95 6.85
C ASP A 449 9.16 4.89 5.93
N ALA A 450 9.04 3.87 5.07
CA ALA A 450 7.90 3.66 4.17
C ALA A 450 6.79 2.75 4.77
N ILE A 451 7.04 2.16 5.94
CA ILE A 451 6.12 1.32 6.70
C ILE A 451 5.93 1.88 8.11
N PRO A 452 4.76 1.75 8.77
CA PRO A 452 4.57 2.26 10.13
C PRO A 452 5.63 1.74 11.12
N PHE A 453 5.90 0.44 11.03
CA PHE A 453 6.55 -0.36 12.06
C PHE A 453 7.48 -1.40 11.41
N PRO A 454 8.73 -1.01 11.11
CA PRO A 454 9.65 -1.86 10.36
C PRO A 454 10.17 -3.02 11.22
N ARG A 455 10.30 -4.20 10.61
CA ARG A 455 10.96 -5.37 11.20
C ARG A 455 12.31 -5.58 10.53
N VAL A 456 13.39 -5.60 11.32
CA VAL A 456 14.77 -5.75 10.83
C VAL A 456 15.59 -6.60 11.80
N PRO A 457 16.73 -7.17 11.38
CA PRO A 457 17.61 -7.89 12.31
C PRO A 457 17.94 -7.05 13.55
N GLY A 458 17.72 -7.63 14.73
CA GLY A 458 17.92 -6.95 16.02
C GLY A 458 16.80 -5.99 16.45
N SER A 459 15.69 -5.88 15.71
CA SER A 459 14.57 -5.01 16.09
C SER A 459 13.20 -5.53 15.65
N ALA A 460 12.36 -5.81 16.64
CA ALA A 460 10.94 -6.14 16.48
C ALA A 460 10.02 -5.29 17.39
N GLU A 461 10.53 -4.14 17.84
CA GLU A 461 9.76 -3.13 18.58
C GLU A 461 8.81 -2.42 17.63
N PHE A 462 7.60 -2.09 18.12
CA PHE A 462 6.47 -1.48 17.41
C PHE A 462 6.49 -1.64 15.91
#